data_AF-A0A7C0UTQ2-F1
#
_entry.id   AF-A0A7C0UTQ2-F1
#
_cell.length_a   1.000
_cell.length_b   1.000
_cell.length_c   1.000
_cell.angle_alpha   90.00
_cell.angle_beta   90.00
_cell.angle_gamma   90.00
#
_symmetry.space_group_name_H-M   'P 1'
#
loop_
_entity.id
_entity.type
_entity.pdbx_description
1 polymer ?
#
loop_
_entity_poly.entity_id
_entity_poly.type
_entity_poly.pdbx_seq_one_letter_code
_entity_poly.pdbx_strand_id
1 'polypeptide(L)'
;MAKVIFSCWRGEVIDNRSKEPSEIPEIEAKDFPFTLGDSEPRAFVGWDGFVICQPDVNIVELMRAYFEEVQSKASCGQCFPCRVGTRVLAEMLGRIVDGRGKPEDIAKIERLARHIKASSKCQVGQTSPVPLLLALEHYRDEFEKQIAEPKRIERVKLTSHLTAPCSDACPAHVDIPTYIEHIRNYRFAESLEVIRERGIIAGCLGRVCVRPCESNCRRTLIDEPIAIKPLKRHVADQEVFHERMPRYRRGPRRSGRVAIIGAGPAGLSCGFRLAVRGYDVTIYEALPVAGGMAAVGIPPYRLPRDILNR
;
A
#
# COMPACT_ATOMS: atom_id res chain seq x y z
N MET A 1 -23.81 9.95 -5.31
CA MET A 1 -23.57 10.18 -3.86
C MET A 1 -23.81 8.86 -3.17
N ALA A 2 -22.93 8.43 -2.28
CA ALA A 2 -23.03 7.08 -1.70
C ALA A 2 -23.88 7.11 -0.42
N LYS A 3 -24.92 6.30 -0.36
CA LYS A 3 -25.73 6.14 0.86
C LYS A 3 -25.01 5.21 1.83
N VAL A 4 -25.08 5.46 3.14
CA VAL A 4 -24.54 4.51 4.14
C VAL A 4 -25.64 3.65 4.72
N ILE A 5 -25.70 2.40 4.28
CA ILE A 5 -26.66 1.41 4.80
C ILE A 5 -26.21 0.91 6.16
N PHE A 6 -24.92 0.59 6.28
CA PHE A 6 -24.31 0.16 7.53
C PHE A 6 -22.88 0.64 7.63
N SER A 7 -22.45 1.08 8.81
CA SER A 7 -21.05 1.40 9.13
C SER A 7 -20.72 0.91 10.53
N CYS A 8 -19.54 0.36 10.70
CA CYS A 8 -18.90 0.13 12.00
C CYS A 8 -17.51 0.79 12.08
N TRP A 9 -17.27 1.79 11.23
CA TRP A 9 -15.98 2.43 11.07
C TRP A 9 -15.57 3.20 12.33
N ARG A 10 -14.34 2.97 12.82
CA ARG A 10 -13.75 3.66 13.98
C ARG A 10 -14.58 3.54 15.27
N GLY A 11 -15.31 2.43 15.42
CA GLY A 11 -16.15 2.18 16.59
C GLY A 11 -17.49 2.93 16.60
N GLU A 12 -17.81 3.70 15.56
CA GLU A 12 -19.12 4.30 15.37
C GLU A 12 -20.01 3.37 14.56
N VAL A 13 -21.09 2.88 15.20
CA VAL A 13 -22.07 2.02 14.54
C VAL A 13 -23.22 2.87 14.00
N ILE A 14 -23.40 2.84 12.69
CA ILE A 14 -24.53 3.45 11.99
C ILE A 14 -25.27 2.30 11.31
N ASP A 15 -26.53 2.08 11.69
CA ASP A 15 -27.39 1.04 11.10
C ASP A 15 -28.64 1.68 10.52
N ASN A 16 -28.73 1.71 9.19
CA ASN A 16 -29.87 2.23 8.44
C ASN A 16 -30.58 1.11 7.65
N ARG A 17 -30.34 -0.17 7.97
CA ARG A 17 -30.94 -1.32 7.26
C ARG A 17 -32.47 -1.36 7.36
N SER A 18 -33.04 -0.77 8.39
CA SER A 18 -34.48 -0.68 8.65
C SER A 18 -35.14 0.61 8.15
N LYS A 19 -34.36 1.56 7.60
CA LYS A 19 -34.87 2.86 7.15
C LYS A 19 -35.22 2.85 5.67
N GLU A 20 -36.15 3.70 5.28
CA GLU A 20 -36.50 3.89 3.87
C GLU A 20 -35.32 4.55 3.10
N PRO A 21 -35.13 4.24 1.81
CA PRO A 21 -34.00 4.76 1.03
C PRO A 21 -33.89 6.29 0.98
N SER A 22 -34.98 7.03 1.24
CA SER A 22 -35.02 8.50 1.30
C SER A 22 -34.48 9.08 2.62
N GLU A 23 -34.39 8.28 3.68
CA GLU A 23 -33.93 8.70 5.01
C GLU A 23 -32.46 8.36 5.28
N ILE A 24 -31.83 7.65 4.34
CA ILE A 24 -30.43 7.24 4.47
C ILE A 24 -29.53 8.43 4.14
N PRO A 25 -28.63 8.84 5.05
CA PRO A 25 -27.72 9.95 4.80
C PRO A 25 -26.84 9.66 3.59
N GLU A 26 -26.76 10.64 2.68
CA GLU A 26 -25.87 10.62 1.54
C GLU A 26 -24.49 11.15 1.96
N ILE A 27 -23.46 10.37 1.66
CA ILE A 27 -22.06 10.72 1.84
C ILE A 27 -21.47 11.11 0.49
N GLU A 28 -20.70 12.19 0.48
CA GLU A 28 -20.01 12.63 -0.72
C GLU A 28 -18.77 11.75 -0.97
N ALA A 29 -18.44 11.48 -2.23
CA ALA A 29 -17.28 10.65 -2.59
C ALA A 29 -15.94 11.20 -2.04
N LYS A 30 -15.87 12.49 -1.72
CA LYS A 30 -14.72 13.17 -1.09
C LYS A 30 -14.43 12.70 0.34
N ASP A 31 -15.39 12.08 1.00
CA ASP A 31 -15.25 11.61 2.39
C ASP A 31 -14.59 10.22 2.48
N PHE A 32 -14.45 9.53 1.34
CA PHE A 32 -13.66 8.30 1.26
C PHE A 32 -12.16 8.64 1.10
N PRO A 33 -11.26 7.83 1.68
CA PRO A 33 -9.82 8.09 1.65
C PRO A 33 -9.19 7.99 0.24
N PHE A 34 -9.99 7.72 -0.80
CA PHE A 34 -9.58 7.68 -2.19
C PHE A 34 -10.75 8.02 -3.12
N THR A 35 -10.44 8.67 -4.23
CA THR A 35 -11.38 8.91 -5.34
C THR A 35 -11.46 7.69 -6.25
N LEU A 36 -12.65 7.10 -6.40
CA LEU A 36 -12.95 5.98 -7.31
C LEU A 36 -13.18 6.41 -8.78
N GLY A 37 -12.62 7.55 -9.19
CA GLY A 37 -13.02 8.20 -10.44
C GLY A 37 -14.52 8.50 -10.43
N ASP A 38 -15.23 8.08 -11.48
CA ASP A 38 -16.68 8.30 -11.64
C ASP A 38 -17.56 7.18 -11.02
N SER A 39 -16.96 6.14 -10.42
CA SER A 39 -17.71 5.00 -9.87
C SER A 39 -18.13 5.23 -8.42
N GLU A 40 -19.36 4.89 -8.09
CA GLU A 40 -19.84 4.96 -6.70
C GLU A 40 -19.28 3.79 -5.86
N PRO A 41 -18.84 4.03 -4.61
CA PRO A 41 -18.35 2.98 -3.74
C PRO A 41 -19.51 2.04 -3.35
N ARG A 42 -19.30 0.73 -3.51
CA ARG A 42 -20.26 -0.30 -3.07
C ARG A 42 -20.08 -0.65 -1.59
N ALA A 43 -18.82 -0.82 -1.20
CA ALA A 43 -18.40 -1.05 0.18
C ALA A 43 -16.96 -0.59 0.39
N PHE A 44 -16.62 -0.32 1.64
CA PHE A 44 -15.28 0.03 2.08
C PHE A 44 -14.90 -0.84 3.28
N VAL A 45 -13.69 -1.41 3.27
CA VAL A 45 -13.15 -2.17 4.40
C VAL A 45 -11.77 -1.62 4.73
N GLY A 46 -11.56 -1.25 5.98
CA GLY A 46 -10.28 -0.73 6.46
C GLY A 46 -9.75 -1.50 7.66
N TRP A 47 -8.85 -0.89 8.42
CA TRP A 47 -8.21 -1.53 9.58
C TRP A 47 -9.10 -1.51 10.84
N ASP A 48 -10.16 -0.71 10.85
CA ASP A 48 -11.01 -0.47 12.02
C ASP A 48 -12.50 -0.50 11.67
N GLY A 49 -12.89 -1.49 10.86
CA GLY A 49 -14.28 -1.71 10.45
C GLY A 49 -14.51 -1.58 8.95
N PHE A 50 -15.78 -1.51 8.58
CA PHE A 50 -16.25 -1.46 7.21
C PHE A 50 -17.51 -0.59 7.09
N VAL A 51 -17.79 -0.19 5.85
CA VAL A 51 -18.97 0.58 5.45
C VAL A 51 -19.60 -0.11 4.26
N ILE A 52 -20.92 -0.33 4.29
CA ILE A 52 -21.72 -0.86 3.19
C ILE A 52 -22.58 0.26 2.64
N CYS A 53 -22.44 0.51 1.34
CA CYS A 53 -23.15 1.57 0.65
C CYS A 53 -24.27 1.07 -0.26
N GLN A 54 -24.24 -0.21 -0.63
CA GLN A 54 -25.24 -0.85 -1.49
C GLN A 54 -25.80 -2.12 -0.85
N PRO A 55 -27.11 -2.40 -1.00
CA PRO A 55 -27.77 -3.51 -0.32
C PRO A 55 -27.42 -4.87 -0.91
N ASP A 56 -26.85 -4.92 -2.12
CA ASP A 56 -26.49 -6.14 -2.83
C ASP A 56 -25.08 -6.66 -2.48
N VAL A 57 -24.38 -6.00 -1.54
CA VAL A 57 -23.06 -6.42 -1.08
C VAL A 57 -23.18 -7.61 -0.15
N ASN A 58 -22.63 -8.76 -0.56
CA ASN A 58 -22.53 -9.93 0.30
C ASN A 58 -21.34 -9.80 1.27
N ILE A 59 -21.61 -9.79 2.58
CA ILE A 59 -20.57 -9.59 3.61
C ILE A 59 -19.53 -10.72 3.63
N VAL A 60 -19.95 -11.96 3.36
CA VAL A 60 -19.08 -13.14 3.41
C VAL A 60 -18.04 -13.07 2.31
N GLU A 61 -18.47 -12.75 1.08
CA GLU A 61 -17.56 -12.56 -0.06
C GLU A 61 -16.69 -11.31 0.14
N LEU A 62 -17.24 -10.21 0.69
CA LEU A 62 -16.46 -9.01 0.99
C LEU A 62 -15.30 -9.32 1.95
N MET A 63 -15.58 -10.06 3.04
CA MET A 63 -14.55 -10.45 4.01
C MET A 63 -13.55 -11.44 3.41
N ARG A 64 -14.00 -12.41 2.59
CA ARG A 64 -13.09 -13.32 1.88
C ARG A 64 -12.12 -12.56 0.98
N ALA A 65 -12.65 -11.67 0.15
CA ALA A 65 -11.86 -10.86 -0.78
C ALA A 65 -10.90 -9.93 -0.03
N TYR A 66 -11.33 -9.36 1.11
CA TYR A 66 -10.49 -8.56 1.97
C TYR A 66 -9.30 -9.36 2.53
N PHE A 67 -9.49 -10.58 3.03
CA PHE A 67 -8.35 -11.39 3.53
C PHE A 67 -7.43 -11.88 2.42
N GLU A 68 -7.92 -12.11 1.21
CA GLU A 68 -7.06 -12.39 0.07
C GLU A 68 -6.14 -11.20 -0.25
N GLU A 69 -6.67 -9.98 -0.17
CA GLU A 69 -5.89 -8.74 -0.32
C GLU A 69 -4.91 -8.51 0.85
N VAL A 70 -5.32 -8.76 2.09
CA VAL A 70 -4.43 -8.72 3.27
C VAL A 70 -3.29 -9.71 3.10
N GLN A 71 -3.58 -10.94 2.70
CA GLN A 71 -2.58 -11.99 2.52
C GLN A 71 -1.59 -11.66 1.40
N SER A 72 -2.09 -11.13 0.27
CA SER A 72 -1.28 -10.89 -0.93
C SER A 72 -0.49 -9.58 -0.90
N LYS A 73 -1.03 -8.53 -0.27
CA LYS A 73 -0.45 -7.18 -0.32
C LYS A 73 0.01 -6.63 1.03
N ALA A 74 -0.64 -7.00 2.13
CA ALA A 74 -0.34 -6.42 3.44
C ALA A 74 0.56 -7.30 4.32
N SER A 75 0.47 -8.63 4.17
CA SER A 75 1.27 -9.56 4.96
C SER A 75 2.72 -9.63 4.47
N CYS A 76 3.67 -9.24 5.32
CA CYS A 76 5.10 -9.33 5.02
C CYS A 76 5.68 -10.76 5.20
N GLY A 77 4.88 -11.71 5.68
CA GLY A 77 5.31 -13.11 5.86
C GLY A 77 6.22 -13.39 7.08
N GLN A 78 6.46 -12.43 7.97
CA GLN A 78 7.44 -12.58 9.06
C GLN A 78 6.90 -13.28 10.32
N CYS A 79 5.63 -13.07 10.70
CA CYS A 79 5.04 -13.72 11.88
C CYS A 79 4.10 -14.84 11.45
N PHE A 80 4.24 -16.00 12.09
CA PHE A 80 3.42 -17.18 11.79
C PHE A 80 1.91 -16.91 11.95
N PRO A 81 1.44 -16.24 13.03
CA PRO A 81 0.01 -15.98 13.20
C PRO A 81 -0.60 -15.21 12.04
N CYS A 82 0.01 -14.10 11.61
CA CYS A 82 -0.48 -13.38 10.44
C CYS A 82 -0.27 -14.20 9.16
N ARG A 83 0.97 -14.58 8.83
CA ARG A 83 1.31 -15.24 7.54
C ARG A 83 0.44 -16.45 7.21
N VAL A 84 0.22 -17.31 8.20
CA VAL A 84 -0.55 -18.55 8.02
C VAL A 84 -2.01 -18.33 8.38
N GLY A 85 -2.29 -17.60 9.46
CA GLY A 85 -3.66 -17.38 9.93
C GLY A 85 -4.52 -16.62 8.93
N THR A 86 -4.01 -15.54 8.31
CA THR A 86 -4.81 -14.78 7.33
C THR A 86 -5.09 -15.58 6.06
N ARG A 87 -4.14 -16.43 5.64
CA ARG A 87 -4.35 -17.39 4.56
C ARG A 87 -5.45 -18.40 4.90
N VAL A 88 -5.37 -19.02 6.08
CA VAL A 88 -6.38 -20.00 6.52
C VAL A 88 -7.75 -19.34 6.64
N LEU A 89 -7.85 -18.10 7.15
CA LEU A 89 -9.11 -17.35 7.15
C LEU A 89 -9.67 -17.16 5.74
N ALA A 90 -8.86 -16.72 4.77
CA ALA A 90 -9.28 -16.56 3.38
C ALA A 90 -9.79 -17.88 2.77
N GLU A 91 -9.10 -18.99 3.03
CA GLU A 91 -9.50 -20.33 2.57
C GLU A 91 -10.81 -20.80 3.23
N MET A 92 -10.98 -20.57 4.54
CA MET A 92 -12.21 -20.92 5.27
C MET A 92 -13.41 -20.10 4.78
N LEU A 93 -13.26 -18.78 4.64
CA LEU A 93 -14.29 -17.91 4.06
C LEU A 93 -14.59 -18.30 2.61
N GLY A 94 -13.56 -18.67 1.84
CA GLY A 94 -13.71 -19.17 0.47
C GLY A 94 -14.53 -20.44 0.38
N ARG A 95 -14.39 -21.37 1.35
CA ARG A 95 -15.25 -22.55 1.43
C ARG A 95 -16.71 -22.18 1.66
N ILE A 96 -17.00 -21.17 2.49
CA ILE A 96 -18.37 -20.69 2.74
C ILE A 96 -18.95 -20.05 1.46
N VAL A 97 -18.17 -19.20 0.79
CA VAL A 97 -18.53 -18.57 -0.50
C VAL A 97 -18.79 -19.60 -1.60
N ASP A 98 -18.00 -20.68 -1.65
CA ASP A 98 -18.17 -21.76 -2.62
C ASP A 98 -19.32 -22.75 -2.26
N GLY A 99 -20.09 -22.49 -1.20
CA GLY A 99 -21.19 -23.36 -0.75
C GLY A 99 -20.74 -24.65 -0.04
N ARG A 100 -19.49 -24.70 0.44
CA ARG A 100 -18.88 -25.84 1.17
C ARG A 100 -18.62 -25.52 2.65
N GLY A 101 -19.34 -24.54 3.19
CA GLY A 101 -19.25 -24.11 4.59
C GLY A 101 -19.85 -25.15 5.54
N LYS A 102 -19.30 -25.24 6.75
CA LYS A 102 -19.83 -26.06 7.85
C LYS A 102 -20.22 -25.17 9.02
N PRO A 103 -21.22 -25.53 9.85
CA PRO A 103 -21.61 -24.74 11.02
C PRO A 103 -20.45 -24.41 11.97
N GLU A 104 -19.50 -25.35 12.13
CA GLU A 104 -18.29 -25.15 12.94
C GLU A 104 -17.31 -24.11 12.38
N ASP A 105 -17.40 -23.77 11.09
CA ASP A 105 -16.45 -22.86 10.45
C ASP A 105 -16.55 -21.45 11.03
N ILE A 106 -17.74 -20.98 11.42
CA ILE A 106 -17.93 -19.65 12.04
C ILE A 106 -17.12 -19.54 13.33
N ALA A 107 -17.27 -20.51 14.25
CA ALA A 107 -16.55 -20.51 15.53
C ALA A 107 -15.03 -20.63 15.33
N LYS A 108 -14.59 -21.42 14.34
CA LYS A 108 -13.17 -21.57 14.00
C LYS A 108 -12.58 -20.29 13.40
N ILE A 109 -13.32 -19.62 12.50
CA ILE A 109 -12.96 -18.33 11.89
C ILE A 109 -12.82 -17.29 13.01
N GLU A 110 -13.81 -17.17 13.89
CA GLU A 110 -13.80 -16.21 14.99
C GLU A 110 -12.60 -16.43 15.92
N ARG A 111 -12.38 -17.68 16.35
CA ARG A 111 -11.24 -18.05 17.22
C ARG A 111 -9.90 -17.71 16.57
N LEU A 112 -9.74 -18.04 15.29
CA LEU A 112 -8.51 -17.75 14.55
C LEU A 112 -8.30 -16.25 14.38
N ALA A 113 -9.35 -15.49 14.04
CA ALA A 113 -9.30 -14.03 13.94
C ALA A 113 -8.88 -13.37 15.26
N ARG A 114 -9.45 -13.80 16.40
CA ARG A 114 -9.03 -13.34 17.74
C ARG A 114 -7.58 -13.70 18.05
N HIS A 115 -7.13 -14.89 17.67
CA HIS A 115 -5.74 -15.29 17.87
C HIS A 115 -4.78 -14.42 17.04
N ILE A 116 -5.06 -14.20 15.76
CA ILE A 116 -4.24 -13.34 14.89
C ILE A 116 -4.15 -11.93 15.47
N LYS A 117 -5.29 -11.37 15.94
CA LYS A 117 -5.35 -10.05 16.58
C LYS A 117 -4.46 -9.96 17.82
N ALA A 118 -4.44 -11.00 18.66
CA ALA A 118 -3.71 -11.00 19.92
C ALA A 118 -2.21 -11.34 19.77
N SER A 119 -1.82 -12.17 18.78
CA SER A 119 -0.48 -12.75 18.69
C SER A 119 0.38 -12.24 17.53
N SER A 120 -0.18 -11.44 16.61
CA SER A 120 0.59 -10.85 15.51
C SER A 120 1.63 -9.83 16.01
N LYS A 121 2.80 -9.81 15.37
CA LYS A 121 3.93 -8.95 15.77
C LYS A 121 3.71 -7.46 15.49
N CYS A 122 2.95 -7.12 14.45
CA CYS A 122 2.80 -5.74 13.97
C CYS A 122 1.33 -5.35 13.88
N GLN A 123 1.08 -4.05 13.79
CA GLN A 123 -0.27 -3.50 13.74
C GLN A 123 -1.08 -4.01 12.55
N VAL A 124 -0.49 -4.19 11.36
CA VAL A 124 -1.20 -4.77 10.20
C VAL A 124 -1.82 -6.13 10.53
N GLY A 125 -1.05 -7.01 11.17
CA GLY A 125 -1.56 -8.33 11.59
C GLY A 125 -2.55 -8.24 12.76
N GLN A 126 -2.39 -7.27 13.66
CA GLN A 126 -3.29 -7.10 14.80
C GLN A 126 -4.65 -6.50 14.38
N THR A 127 -4.67 -5.58 13.43
CA THR A 127 -5.87 -4.86 13.00
C THR A 127 -6.59 -5.53 11.84
N SER A 128 -5.90 -6.31 10.99
CA SER A 128 -6.57 -6.99 9.86
C SER A 128 -7.75 -7.88 10.25
N PRO A 129 -7.80 -8.56 11.42
CA PRO A 129 -8.97 -9.36 11.78
C PRO A 129 -10.14 -8.52 12.32
N VAL A 130 -9.96 -7.23 12.60
CA VAL A 130 -10.99 -6.38 13.25
C VAL A 130 -12.27 -6.28 12.42
N PRO A 131 -12.24 -5.97 11.10
CA PRO A 131 -13.46 -5.91 10.29
C PRO A 131 -14.23 -7.22 10.26
N LEU A 132 -13.53 -8.36 10.25
CA LEU A 132 -14.16 -9.67 10.27
C LEU A 132 -14.83 -9.96 11.60
N LEU A 133 -14.20 -9.60 12.72
CA LEU A 133 -14.81 -9.76 14.04
C LEU A 133 -16.09 -8.92 14.15
N LEU A 134 -16.06 -7.68 13.64
CA LEU A 134 -17.25 -6.81 13.56
C LEU A 134 -18.32 -7.36 12.60
N ALA A 135 -17.90 -7.99 11.49
CA ALA A 135 -18.84 -8.65 10.57
C ALA A 135 -19.52 -9.85 11.25
N LEU A 136 -18.78 -10.65 12.02
CA LEU A 136 -19.34 -11.77 12.79
C LEU A 136 -20.19 -11.31 13.99
N GLU A 137 -20.06 -10.05 14.41
CA GLU A 137 -20.90 -9.45 15.46
C GLU A 137 -22.22 -8.93 14.89
N HIS A 138 -22.18 -8.20 13.77
CA HIS A 138 -23.34 -7.49 13.22
C HIS A 138 -24.06 -8.18 12.06
N TYR A 139 -23.45 -9.20 11.45
CA TYR A 139 -23.93 -9.92 10.28
C TYR A 139 -23.83 -11.44 10.42
N ARG A 140 -23.77 -11.97 11.65
CA ARG A 140 -23.67 -13.42 11.91
C ARG A 140 -24.73 -14.23 11.18
N ASP A 141 -25.94 -13.71 11.15
CA ASP A 141 -27.10 -14.27 10.47
C ASP A 141 -26.86 -14.49 8.97
N GLU A 142 -26.14 -13.59 8.29
CA GLU A 142 -25.77 -13.79 6.88
C GLU A 142 -24.79 -14.96 6.69
N PHE A 143 -23.82 -15.13 7.61
CA PHE A 143 -22.90 -16.28 7.57
C PHE A 143 -23.65 -17.59 7.82
N GLU A 144 -24.56 -17.61 8.80
CA GLU A 144 -25.36 -18.79 9.13
C GLU A 144 -26.32 -19.15 7.99
N LYS A 145 -27.00 -18.15 7.42
CA LYS A 145 -27.87 -18.33 6.25
C LYS A 145 -27.11 -18.89 5.05
N GLN A 146 -25.92 -18.37 4.77
CA GLN A 146 -25.08 -18.85 3.67
C GLN A 146 -24.61 -20.30 3.85
N ILE A 147 -24.44 -20.75 5.10
CA ILE A 147 -24.09 -22.15 5.41
C ILE A 147 -25.34 -23.05 5.32
N ALA A 148 -26.49 -22.57 5.80
CA ALA A 148 -27.76 -23.32 5.75
C ALA A 148 -28.30 -23.48 4.32
N GLU A 149 -28.13 -22.45 3.49
CA GLU A 149 -28.53 -22.42 2.08
C GLU A 149 -27.28 -22.32 1.17
N PRO A 150 -26.57 -23.43 0.93
CA PRO A 150 -25.29 -23.40 0.22
C PRO A 150 -25.49 -23.02 -1.26
N LYS A 151 -25.31 -21.75 -1.57
CA LYS A 151 -25.28 -21.21 -2.93
C LYS A 151 -23.92 -20.60 -3.21
N ARG A 152 -23.33 -20.94 -4.35
CA ARG A 152 -22.07 -20.32 -4.75
C ARG A 152 -22.28 -18.83 -4.99
N ILE A 153 -21.54 -17.99 -4.29
CA ILE A 153 -21.55 -16.53 -4.47
C ILE A 153 -20.55 -16.15 -5.58
N GLU A 154 -20.92 -15.18 -6.41
CA GLU A 154 -20.01 -14.60 -7.40
C GLU A 154 -18.90 -13.81 -6.71
N ARG A 155 -17.65 -14.02 -7.14
CA ARG A 155 -16.50 -13.36 -6.52
C ARG A 155 -16.44 -11.90 -6.94
N VAL A 156 -16.19 -11.03 -5.97
CA VAL A 156 -16.06 -9.60 -6.23
C VAL A 156 -14.60 -9.22 -6.45
N LYS A 157 -14.38 -8.31 -7.40
CA LYS A 157 -13.06 -7.70 -7.59
C LYS A 157 -12.97 -6.47 -6.69
N LEU A 158 -12.08 -6.51 -5.70
CA LEU A 158 -11.78 -5.36 -4.87
C LEU A 158 -10.68 -4.50 -5.50
N THR A 159 -10.75 -3.20 -5.23
CA THR A 159 -9.62 -2.29 -5.40
C THR A 159 -9.08 -2.01 -4.01
N SER A 160 -7.85 -2.46 -3.73
CA SER A 160 -7.18 -2.22 -2.46
C SER A 160 -6.09 -1.17 -2.63
N HIS A 161 -5.97 -0.32 -1.62
CA HIS A 161 -4.93 0.70 -1.55
C HIS A 161 -4.23 0.58 -0.19
N LEU A 162 -3.02 0.03 -0.21
CA LEU A 162 -2.15 0.04 0.96
C LEU A 162 -1.33 1.33 0.93
N THR A 163 -1.55 2.21 1.90
CA THR A 163 -0.79 3.45 2.02
C THR A 163 -0.23 3.66 3.42
N ALA A 164 0.73 4.58 3.51
CA ALA A 164 1.25 5.13 4.74
C ALA A 164 1.34 6.65 4.60
N PRO A 165 1.05 7.43 5.66
CA PRO A 165 1.14 8.89 5.62
C PRO A 165 2.49 9.42 5.10
N CYS A 166 3.58 8.72 5.39
CA CYS A 166 4.91 9.07 4.89
C CYS A 166 5.04 8.87 3.36
N SER A 167 4.42 7.82 2.81
CA SER A 167 4.39 7.55 1.37
C SER A 167 3.51 8.57 0.64
N ASP A 168 2.36 8.92 1.20
CA ASP A 168 1.45 9.94 0.63
C ASP A 168 2.07 11.34 0.64
N ALA A 169 2.76 11.70 1.72
CA ALA A 169 3.47 12.97 1.82
C ALA A 169 4.72 13.03 0.91
N CYS A 170 5.20 11.90 0.40
CA CYS A 170 6.33 11.89 -0.53
C CYS A 170 5.87 12.31 -1.93
N PRO A 171 6.45 13.35 -2.55
CA PRO A 171 6.05 13.76 -3.90
C PRO A 171 6.25 12.68 -4.98
N ALA A 172 7.16 11.74 -4.74
CA ALA A 172 7.39 10.60 -5.62
C ALA A 172 6.59 9.36 -5.21
N HIS A 173 5.82 9.40 -4.13
CA HIS A 173 5.07 8.27 -3.55
C HIS A 173 5.93 7.01 -3.37
N VAL A 174 7.18 7.17 -2.94
CA VAL A 174 8.10 6.04 -2.67
C VAL A 174 7.50 5.18 -1.56
N ASP A 175 7.59 3.85 -1.70
CA ASP A 175 7.15 2.91 -0.67
C ASP A 175 8.11 2.88 0.52
N ILE A 176 7.93 3.86 1.42
CA ILE A 176 8.78 4.06 2.59
C ILE A 176 8.71 2.90 3.59
N PRO A 177 7.52 2.38 3.97
CA PRO A 177 7.43 1.25 4.87
C PRO A 177 8.21 0.02 4.37
N THR A 178 8.06 -0.34 3.09
CA THR A 178 8.69 -1.55 2.55
C THR A 178 10.21 -1.46 2.56
N TYR A 179 10.80 -0.35 2.10
CA TYR A 179 12.27 -0.26 2.09
C TYR A 179 12.85 -0.15 3.51
N ILE A 180 12.17 0.48 4.46
CA ILE A 180 12.63 0.51 5.86
C ILE A 180 12.60 -0.90 6.47
N GLU A 181 11.58 -1.69 6.15
CA GLU A 181 11.53 -3.08 6.59
C GLU A 181 12.65 -3.93 5.95
N HIS A 182 13.03 -3.67 4.70
CA HIS A 182 14.22 -4.28 4.10
C HIS A 182 15.50 -3.89 4.84
N ILE A 183 15.67 -2.62 5.21
CA ILE A 183 16.82 -2.16 6.03
C ILE A 183 16.86 -2.89 7.35
N ARG A 184 15.72 -2.99 8.04
CA ARG A 184 15.59 -3.69 9.32
C ARG A 184 16.03 -5.15 9.22
N ASN A 185 15.80 -5.79 8.08
CA ASN A 185 16.15 -7.17 7.81
C ASN A 185 17.53 -7.34 7.15
N TYR A 186 18.38 -6.30 7.15
CA TYR A 186 19.71 -6.29 6.53
C TYR A 186 19.72 -6.58 5.02
N ARG A 187 18.59 -6.32 4.35
CA ARG A 187 18.38 -6.50 2.90
C ARG A 187 18.58 -5.18 2.16
N PHE A 188 19.80 -4.64 2.20
CA PHE A 188 20.08 -3.29 1.71
C PHE A 188 19.93 -3.13 0.19
N ALA A 189 20.22 -4.18 -0.59
CA ALA A 189 20.07 -4.15 -2.04
C ALA A 189 18.59 -4.06 -2.44
N GLU A 190 17.75 -4.91 -1.84
CA GLU A 190 16.31 -4.93 -2.05
C GLU A 190 15.66 -3.62 -1.58
N SER A 191 16.13 -3.06 -0.45
CA SER A 191 15.70 -1.72 -0.02
C SER A 191 15.98 -0.66 -1.08
N LEU A 192 17.17 -0.68 -1.70
CA LEU A 192 17.56 0.31 -2.70
C LEU A 192 16.77 0.13 -4.00
N GLU A 193 16.45 -1.11 -4.38
CA GLU A 193 15.56 -1.41 -5.52
C GLU A 193 14.18 -0.79 -5.32
N VAL A 194 13.55 -0.99 -4.15
CA VAL A 194 12.25 -0.39 -3.81
C VAL A 194 12.30 1.14 -3.89
N ILE A 195 13.38 1.78 -3.41
CA ILE A 195 13.52 3.24 -3.54
C ILE A 195 13.59 3.66 -5.01
N ARG A 196 14.35 2.94 -5.84
CA ARG A 196 14.56 3.24 -7.26
C ARG A 196 13.34 3.00 -8.13
N GLU A 197 12.36 2.22 -7.67
CA GLU A 197 11.07 2.09 -8.34
C GLU A 197 10.40 3.44 -8.58
N ARG A 198 10.64 4.44 -7.73
CA ARG A 198 10.10 5.81 -7.91
C ARG A 198 11.15 6.92 -7.84
N GLY A 199 12.21 6.76 -7.05
CA GLY A 199 13.30 7.73 -6.88
C GLY A 199 14.65 7.24 -7.44
N ILE A 200 14.94 7.54 -8.70
CA ILE A 200 16.11 6.99 -9.42
C ILE A 200 17.46 7.48 -8.87
N ILE A 201 17.49 8.66 -8.23
CA ILE A 201 18.68 9.31 -7.66
C ILE A 201 18.70 9.18 -6.13
N ALA A 202 18.58 7.95 -5.63
CA ALA A 202 18.47 7.65 -4.20
C ALA A 202 19.60 8.25 -3.35
N GLY A 203 20.85 8.20 -3.84
CA GLY A 203 22.02 8.76 -3.15
C GLY A 203 21.95 10.28 -2.97
N CYS A 204 21.44 11.00 -3.97
CA CYS A 204 21.15 12.43 -3.89
C CYS A 204 20.00 12.70 -2.90
N LEU A 205 18.88 11.99 -3.05
CA LEU A 205 17.70 12.15 -2.21
C LEU A 205 17.98 11.88 -0.72
N GLY A 206 18.85 10.92 -0.40
CA GLY A 206 19.30 10.66 0.97
C GLY A 206 20.07 11.83 1.61
N ARG A 207 20.57 12.78 0.81
CA ARG A 207 21.35 13.93 1.28
C ARG A 207 20.54 15.21 1.29
N VAL A 208 19.88 15.52 0.18
CA VAL A 208 19.27 16.84 -0.06
C VAL A 208 17.74 16.89 0.06
N CYS A 209 17.06 15.77 0.26
CA CYS A 209 15.60 15.76 0.38
C CYS A 209 15.12 16.63 1.56
N VAL A 210 13.99 17.32 1.35
CA VAL A 210 13.33 18.19 2.35
C VAL A 210 12.41 17.44 3.32
N ARG A 211 12.28 16.11 3.15
CA ARG A 211 11.70 15.17 4.13
C ARG A 211 10.22 15.38 4.53
N PRO A 212 9.30 15.67 3.61
CA PRO A 212 7.88 15.84 3.97
C PRO A 212 7.28 14.56 4.61
N CYS A 213 7.85 13.40 4.26
CA CYS A 213 7.52 12.11 4.84
C CYS A 213 7.88 11.97 6.32
N GLU A 214 8.93 12.65 6.81
CA GLU A 214 9.28 12.66 8.24
C GLU A 214 8.28 13.52 9.01
N SER A 215 7.89 14.68 8.46
CA SER A 215 6.90 15.58 9.06
C SER A 215 5.51 14.95 9.21
N ASN A 216 5.15 14.00 8.33
CA ASN A 216 3.87 13.28 8.35
C ASN A 216 3.99 11.88 8.97
N CYS A 217 5.11 11.55 9.62
CA CYS A 217 5.32 10.22 10.18
C CYS A 217 4.38 9.97 11.37
N ARG A 218 3.53 8.93 11.30
CA ARG A 218 2.61 8.57 12.40
C ARG A 218 3.31 8.28 13.74
N ARG A 219 4.62 7.98 13.71
CA ARG A 219 5.41 7.73 14.92
C ARG A 219 5.48 8.97 15.84
N THR A 220 5.27 10.17 15.32
CA THR A 220 5.19 11.42 16.12
C THR A 220 4.06 11.41 17.15
N LEU A 221 3.06 10.52 17.01
CA LEU A 221 2.01 10.32 18.01
C LEU A 221 2.49 9.57 19.25
N ILE A 222 3.71 9.02 19.23
CA ILE A 222 4.32 8.26 20.33
C ILE A 222 5.58 8.98 20.80
N ASP A 223 6.53 9.19 19.88
CA ASP A 223 7.83 9.81 20.16
C ASP A 223 8.28 10.69 18.97
N GLU A 224 9.32 10.31 18.25
CA GLU A 224 9.96 11.09 17.20
C GLU A 224 9.78 10.43 15.82
N PRO A 225 9.79 11.21 14.72
CA PRO A 225 9.63 10.65 13.39
C PRO A 225 10.81 9.74 13.05
N ILE A 226 10.54 8.71 12.24
CA ILE A 226 11.62 7.86 11.73
C ILE A 226 12.57 8.72 10.87
N ALA A 227 13.88 8.52 11.03
CA ALA A 227 14.93 9.18 10.25
C ALA A 227 14.99 8.65 8.79
N ILE A 228 13.91 8.85 8.03
CA ILE A 228 13.69 8.32 6.68
C ILE A 228 14.79 8.77 5.70
N LYS A 229 15.19 10.05 5.71
CA LYS A 229 16.24 10.55 4.82
C LYS A 229 17.61 9.92 5.13
N PRO A 230 18.09 9.90 6.39
CA PRO A 230 19.31 9.16 6.75
C PRO A 230 19.28 7.67 6.37
N LEU A 231 18.15 6.98 6.57
CA LEU A 231 18.00 5.57 6.16
C LEU A 231 18.15 5.40 4.64
N LYS A 232 17.53 6.29 3.86
CA LYS A 232 17.70 6.34 2.40
C LYS A 232 19.15 6.58 1.98
N ARG A 233 19.85 7.48 2.67
CA ARG A 233 21.30 7.70 2.45
C ARG A 233 22.08 6.44 2.76
N HIS A 234 21.83 5.81 3.90
CA HIS A 234 22.55 4.63 4.34
C HIS A 234 22.52 3.53 3.28
N VAL A 235 21.34 3.17 2.76
CA VAL A 235 21.23 2.12 1.73
C VAL A 235 21.83 2.50 0.38
N ALA A 236 21.78 3.78 0.00
CA ALA A 236 22.46 4.24 -1.20
C ALA A 236 23.99 4.16 -1.02
N ASP A 237 24.50 4.49 0.16
CA ASP A 237 25.92 4.43 0.49
C ASP A 237 26.40 2.96 0.60
N GLN A 238 25.53 2.00 0.96
CA GLN A 238 25.85 0.57 0.91
C GLN A 238 26.22 0.07 -0.49
N GLU A 239 25.57 0.59 -1.54
CA GLU A 239 25.92 0.26 -2.92
C GLU A 239 27.32 0.78 -3.29
N VAL A 240 27.66 2.00 -2.84
CA VAL A 240 28.98 2.61 -3.05
C VAL A 240 30.05 1.82 -2.31
N PHE A 241 29.81 1.50 -1.05
CA PHE A 241 30.73 0.75 -0.19
C PHE A 241 31.05 -0.65 -0.73
N HIS A 242 30.06 -1.33 -1.33
CA HIS A 242 30.24 -2.65 -1.93
C HIS A 242 30.61 -2.60 -3.42
N GLU A 243 30.93 -1.42 -3.95
CA GLU A 243 31.29 -1.21 -5.37
C GLU A 243 30.27 -1.80 -6.35
N ARG A 244 28.99 -1.83 -5.95
CA ARG A 244 27.93 -2.40 -6.77
C ARG A 244 27.47 -1.39 -7.81
N MET A 245 27.44 -1.81 -9.07
CA MET A 245 26.81 -1.05 -10.13
C MET A 245 25.30 -1.28 -10.12
N PRO A 246 24.48 -0.23 -10.26
CA PRO A 246 23.04 -0.41 -10.35
C PRO A 246 22.69 -1.18 -11.63
N ARG A 247 21.97 -2.28 -11.46
CA ARG A 247 21.53 -3.12 -12.59
C ARG A 247 20.16 -2.67 -13.05
N TYR A 248 20.05 -2.33 -14.32
CA TYR A 248 18.78 -2.00 -14.94
C TYR A 248 18.59 -2.84 -16.19
N ARG A 249 17.43 -3.50 -16.29
CA ARG A 249 17.07 -4.27 -17.47
C ARG A 249 16.33 -3.36 -18.43
N ARG A 250 16.92 -3.09 -19.60
CA ARG A 250 16.20 -2.44 -20.70
C ARG A 250 15.12 -3.39 -21.22
N GLY A 251 13.93 -2.85 -21.44
CA GLY A 251 12.85 -3.54 -22.13
C GLY A 251 13.18 -3.77 -23.61
N PRO A 252 12.31 -4.49 -24.34
CA PRO A 252 12.43 -4.66 -25.78
C PRO A 252 12.55 -3.31 -26.48
N ARG A 253 13.43 -3.22 -27.48
CA ARG A 253 13.60 -1.99 -28.27
C ARG A 253 12.26 -1.57 -28.88
N ARG A 254 11.91 -0.30 -28.69
CA ARG A 254 10.75 0.34 -29.30
C ARG A 254 11.19 1.23 -30.45
N SER A 255 10.29 1.46 -31.40
CA SER A 255 10.49 2.44 -32.47
C SER A 255 10.37 3.87 -31.93
N GLY A 256 11.06 4.81 -32.58
CA GLY A 256 11.08 6.22 -32.23
C GLY A 256 12.29 6.63 -31.41
N ARG A 257 12.72 7.89 -31.61
CA ARG A 257 13.78 8.55 -30.86
C ARG A 257 13.19 9.67 -30.01
N VAL A 258 13.62 9.81 -28.77
CA VAL A 258 13.17 10.86 -27.85
C VAL A 258 14.33 11.79 -27.54
N ALA A 259 14.12 13.08 -27.76
CA ALA A 259 15.01 14.13 -27.31
C ALA A 259 14.48 14.74 -26.00
N ILE A 260 15.34 14.88 -25.00
CA ILE A 260 15.04 15.55 -23.74
C ILE A 260 15.97 16.77 -23.62
N ILE A 261 15.41 17.93 -23.32
CA ILE A 261 16.18 19.17 -23.11
C ILE A 261 16.38 19.37 -21.60
N GLY A 262 17.65 19.40 -21.17
CA GLY A 262 18.11 19.54 -19.79
C GLY A 262 18.44 18.21 -19.11
N ALA A 263 19.65 18.11 -18.57
CA ALA A 263 20.16 17.00 -17.76
C ALA A 263 20.02 17.26 -16.24
N GLY A 264 18.98 18.00 -15.83
CA GLY A 264 18.59 18.12 -14.42
C GLY A 264 17.86 16.86 -13.90
N PRO A 265 17.48 16.83 -12.60
CA PRO A 265 16.79 15.68 -12.01
C PRO A 265 15.53 15.22 -12.76
N ALA A 266 14.77 16.16 -13.31
CA ALA A 266 13.58 15.86 -14.11
C ALA A 266 13.93 15.17 -15.43
N GLY A 267 14.89 15.72 -16.20
CA GLY A 267 15.34 15.16 -17.48
C GLY A 267 16.00 13.80 -17.32
N LEU A 268 16.86 13.65 -16.31
CA LEU A 268 17.49 12.37 -15.97
C LEU A 268 16.46 11.31 -15.57
N SER A 269 15.46 11.68 -14.74
CA SER A 269 14.37 10.77 -14.36
C SER A 269 13.55 10.34 -15.56
N CYS A 270 13.12 11.28 -16.40
CA CYS A 270 12.38 10.99 -17.62
C CYS A 270 13.17 10.09 -18.57
N GLY A 271 14.43 10.45 -18.85
CA GLY A 271 15.29 9.71 -19.76
C GLY A 271 15.58 8.30 -19.28
N PHE A 272 15.86 8.13 -17.99
CA PHE A 272 16.02 6.82 -17.38
C PHE A 272 14.77 5.94 -17.57
N ARG A 273 13.57 6.47 -17.27
CA ARG A 273 12.33 5.69 -17.39
C ARG A 273 12.00 5.29 -18.82
N LEU A 274 12.23 6.19 -19.77
CA LEU A 274 12.05 5.91 -21.19
C LEU A 274 13.07 4.89 -21.70
N ALA A 275 14.33 4.99 -21.28
CA ALA A 275 15.38 4.02 -21.63
C ALA A 275 15.07 2.62 -21.07
N VAL A 276 14.58 2.52 -19.83
CA VAL A 276 14.12 1.25 -19.24
C VAL A 276 12.94 0.66 -20.03
N ARG A 277 12.05 1.49 -20.57
CA ARG A 277 10.93 1.06 -21.43
C ARG A 277 11.36 0.70 -22.87
N GLY A 278 12.64 0.84 -23.21
CA GLY A 278 13.20 0.43 -24.50
C GLY A 278 13.22 1.51 -25.58
N TYR A 279 12.96 2.78 -25.24
CA TYR A 279 13.10 3.90 -26.17
C TYR A 279 14.57 4.33 -26.30
N ASP A 280 14.93 4.82 -27.48
CA ASP A 280 16.22 5.47 -27.72
C ASP A 280 16.11 6.95 -27.30
N VAL A 281 16.91 7.37 -26.32
CA VAL A 281 16.77 8.67 -25.67
C VAL A 281 18.10 9.42 -25.70
N THR A 282 18.05 10.66 -26.19
CA THR A 282 19.18 11.60 -26.15
C THR A 282 18.81 12.77 -25.24
N ILE A 283 19.67 13.08 -24.28
CA ILE A 283 19.52 14.26 -23.41
C ILE A 283 20.49 15.34 -23.89
N TYR A 284 19.97 16.53 -24.16
CA TYR A 284 20.75 17.72 -24.54
C TYR A 284 20.85 18.65 -23.34
N GLU A 285 22.06 18.99 -22.92
CA GLU A 285 22.33 19.88 -21.79
C GLU A 285 23.14 21.09 -22.26
N ALA A 286 22.78 22.27 -21.76
CA ALA A 286 23.44 23.52 -22.10
C ALA A 286 24.71 23.75 -21.26
N LEU A 287 24.73 23.24 -20.03
CA LEU A 287 25.86 23.32 -19.12
C LEU A 287 26.95 22.28 -19.45
N PRO A 288 28.22 22.53 -19.07
CA PRO A 288 29.31 21.56 -19.27
C PRO A 288 29.20 20.33 -18.34
N VAL A 289 28.20 20.28 -17.46
CA VAL A 289 27.99 19.22 -16.48
C VAL A 289 26.52 18.81 -16.44
N ALA A 290 26.28 17.51 -16.25
CA ALA A 290 24.94 16.99 -15.95
C ALA A 290 24.56 17.21 -14.48
N GLY A 291 23.26 17.10 -14.17
CA GLY A 291 22.71 17.24 -12.82
C GLY A 291 21.96 18.56 -12.59
N GLY A 292 22.03 19.53 -13.52
CA GLY A 292 21.33 20.81 -13.43
C GLY A 292 21.57 21.52 -12.08
N MET A 293 20.51 22.01 -11.45
CA MET A 293 20.61 22.70 -10.14
C MET A 293 21.21 21.82 -9.02
N ALA A 294 21.13 20.48 -9.12
CA ALA A 294 21.81 19.61 -8.15
C ALA A 294 23.34 19.71 -8.29
N ALA A 295 23.85 19.90 -9.51
CA ALA A 295 25.27 20.08 -9.79
C ALA A 295 25.73 21.51 -9.52
N VAL A 296 25.01 22.53 -9.99
CA VAL A 296 25.52 23.91 -9.93
C VAL A 296 25.02 24.69 -8.72
N GLY A 297 23.87 24.34 -8.16
CA GLY A 297 23.24 25.08 -7.06
C GLY A 297 23.52 24.51 -5.67
N ILE A 298 23.66 23.19 -5.53
CA ILE A 298 23.87 22.56 -4.22
C ILE A 298 25.37 22.48 -3.91
N PRO A 299 25.83 23.00 -2.76
CA PRO A 299 27.24 22.93 -2.37
C PRO A 299 27.74 21.49 -2.16
N PRO A 300 29.02 21.20 -2.45
CA PRO A 300 29.60 19.85 -2.32
C PRO A 300 29.51 19.24 -0.92
N TYR A 301 29.59 20.05 0.15
CA TYR A 301 29.46 19.54 1.53
C TYR A 301 28.06 19.00 1.84
N ARG A 302 27.04 19.45 1.10
CA ARG A 302 25.66 18.96 1.23
C ARG A 302 25.35 17.86 0.23
N LEU A 303 25.88 17.96 -0.99
CA LEU A 303 25.77 16.94 -2.04
C LEU A 303 27.15 16.71 -2.68
N PRO A 304 27.88 15.68 -2.22
CA PRO A 304 29.18 15.33 -2.79
C PRO A 304 29.09 15.02 -4.29
N ARG A 305 30.10 15.46 -5.06
CA ARG A 305 30.09 15.39 -6.53
C ARG A 305 30.25 13.96 -7.05
N ASP A 306 31.02 13.15 -6.34
CA ASP A 306 31.16 11.71 -6.57
C ASP A 306 29.81 10.98 -6.47
N ILE A 307 28.95 11.38 -5.54
CA ILE A 307 27.61 10.80 -5.37
C ILE A 307 26.65 11.27 -6.46
N LEU A 308 26.76 12.52 -6.91
CA LEU A 308 25.92 13.06 -7.98
C LEU A 308 26.27 12.46 -9.35
N ASN A 309 27.55 12.21 -9.60
CA ASN A 309 28.06 11.74 -10.89
C ASN A 309 27.94 10.21 -11.08
N ARG A 310 27.45 9.48 -10.07
CA ARG A 310 27.21 8.03 -10.09
C ARG A 310 25.80 7.71 -10.60
#